data_AF-A0A971XXJ6-F1
#
_entry.id   AF-A0A971XXJ6-F1
#
_cell.length_a   1.000
_cell.length_b   1.000
_cell.length_c   1.000
_cell.angle_alpha   90.00
_cell.angle_beta   90.00
_cell.angle_gamma   90.00
#
_symmetry.space_group_name_H-M   'P 1'
#
loop_
_entity.id
_entity.type
_entity.pdbx_description
1 polymer ?
#
loop_
_entity_poly.entity_id
_entity_poly.type
_entity_poly.pdbx_seq_one_letter_code
_entity_poly.pdbx_strand_id
1 'polypeptide(L)' 'PIHTQRSDPPLDKEEQAILHLLDQQGVGLDDLCYQLGLPGGVVLARLAALELKGLIERLPGQKYIRASGGATD' A
#
# COMPACT_ATOMS: atom_id res chain seq x y z
N PRO A 1 16.25 -17.00 -17.58
CA PRO A 1 15.71 -16.62 -16.25
C PRO A 1 14.40 -15.85 -16.43
N ILE A 2 13.29 -16.50 -16.08
CA ILE A 2 11.93 -15.98 -16.26
C ILE A 2 11.73 -14.83 -15.28
N HIS A 3 11.60 -13.60 -15.78
CA HIS A 3 11.04 -12.51 -14.99
C HIS A 3 9.53 -12.73 -14.98
N THR A 4 9.02 -13.35 -13.93
CA THR A 4 7.59 -13.46 -13.68
C THR A 4 7.09 -12.04 -13.48
N GLN A 5 6.64 -11.42 -14.57
CA GLN A 5 5.94 -10.15 -14.56
C GLN A 5 4.64 -10.43 -13.80
N ARG A 6 4.66 -10.18 -12.49
CA ARG A 6 3.44 -10.02 -11.72
C ARG A 6 2.69 -8.93 -12.46
N SER A 7 1.63 -9.29 -13.16
CA SER A 7 0.67 -8.33 -13.68
C SER A 7 0.02 -7.72 -12.44
N ASP A 8 0.72 -6.77 -11.81
CA ASP A 8 0.14 -5.96 -10.76
C ASP A 8 -1.18 -5.41 -11.32
N PRO A 9 -2.28 -5.46 -10.56
CA PRO A 9 -3.52 -4.83 -11.01
C PRO A 9 -3.21 -3.41 -11.48
N PRO A 10 -3.95 -2.84 -12.45
CA PRO A 10 -3.70 -1.46 -12.86
C PRO A 10 -3.83 -0.56 -11.63
N LEU A 11 -2.67 -0.12 -11.15
CA LEU A 11 -2.56 0.77 -10.00
C LEU A 11 -2.48 2.18 -10.52
N ASP A 12 -3.30 3.06 -9.93
CA ASP A 12 -3.18 4.49 -10.19
C ASP A 12 -1.86 5.02 -9.61
N LYS A 13 -1.38 6.16 -10.14
CA LYS A 13 -0.11 6.76 -9.70
C LYS A 13 -0.05 7.00 -8.18
N GLU A 14 -1.19 7.36 -7.58
CA GLU A 14 -1.33 7.55 -6.13
C GLU A 14 -1.16 6.24 -5.36
N GLU A 15 -1.76 5.15 -5.85
CA GLU A 15 -1.65 3.83 -5.22
C GLU A 15 -0.22 3.29 -5.31
N GLN A 16 0.43 3.49 -6.46
CA GLN A 16 1.84 3.17 -6.63
C GLN A 16 2.71 3.96 -5.65
N ALA A 17 2.47 5.27 -5.53
CA ALA A 17 3.21 6.12 -4.60
C ALA A 17 3.01 5.66 -3.14
N ILE A 18 1.78 5.36 -2.73
CA ILE A 18 1.50 4.81 -1.40
C ILE A 18 2.31 3.53 -1.18
N LEU A 19 2.22 2.57 -2.10
CA LEU A 19 3.00 1.33 -1.98
C LEU A 19 4.49 1.64 -1.84
N HIS A 20 5.05 2.54 -2.66
CA HIS A 20 6.45 2.94 -2.58
C HIS A 20 6.87 3.47 -1.23
N LEU A 21 5.99 4.21 -0.55
CA LEU A 21 6.23 4.73 0.80
C LEU A 21 6.11 3.65 1.88
N LEU A 22 5.28 2.62 1.68
CA LEU A 22 5.12 1.54 2.65
C LEU A 22 6.38 0.67 2.74
N ASP A 23 6.97 0.66 3.94
CA ASP A 23 8.11 -0.17 4.33
C ASP A 23 7.71 -1.21 5.39
N GLN A 24 8.58 -2.17 5.67
CA GLN A 24 8.39 -3.28 6.61
C GLN A 24 8.19 -2.82 8.07
N GLN A 25 8.54 -1.58 8.40
CA GLN A 25 8.36 -1.01 9.74
C GLN A 25 6.93 -0.49 10.02
N GLY A 26 6.10 -0.41 8.98
CA GLY A 26 4.74 0.11 9.07
C GLY A 26 4.69 1.63 9.07
N VAL A 27 3.99 2.21 8.10
CA VAL A 27 3.86 3.66 7.94
C VAL A 27 2.47 4.10 8.40
N GLY A 28 2.41 5.19 9.16
CA GLY A 28 1.16 5.76 9.65
C GLY A 28 0.42 6.55 8.58
N LEU A 29 -0.90 6.70 8.75
CA LEU A 29 -1.72 7.51 7.84
C LEU A 29 -1.20 8.96 7.74
N ASP A 30 -0.89 9.61 8.87
CA ASP A 30 -0.44 11.00 8.91
C ASP A 30 0.84 11.23 8.10
N ASP A 31 1.77 10.28 8.18
CA ASP A 31 3.05 10.34 7.45
C ASP A 31 2.83 10.19 5.94
N LEU A 32 1.97 9.27 5.52
CA LEU A 32 1.55 9.14 4.12
C LEU A 32 0.86 10.41 3.61
N CYS A 33 -0.01 11.02 4.42
CA CYS A 33 -0.67 12.29 4.06
C CYS A 33 0.36 13.41 3.87
N TYR A 34 1.34 13.50 4.77
CA TYR A 34 2.40 14.49 4.72
C TYR A 34 3.29 14.30 3.48
N GLN A 35 3.74 13.06 3.21
CA GLN A 35 4.62 12.76 2.09
C GLN A 35 3.93 12.88 0.72
N LEU A 36 2.65 12.52 0.63
CA LEU A 36 1.88 12.59 -0.62
C LEU A 36 1.24 13.97 -0.85
N GLY A 37 1.16 14.81 0.19
CA GLY A 37 0.43 16.07 0.14
C GLY A 37 -1.08 15.89 -0.09
N LEU A 38 -1.62 14.73 0.29
CA LEU A 38 -3.02 14.37 0.05
C LEU A 38 -3.86 14.45 1.33
N PRO A 39 -5.17 14.77 1.23
CA PRO A 39 -6.07 14.73 2.37
C PRO A 39 -6.19 13.31 2.94
N GLY A 40 -6.28 13.18 4.26
CA GLY A 40 -6.37 11.88 4.93
C GLY A 40 -7.52 10.99 4.46
N GLY A 41 -8.67 11.58 4.10
CA GLY A 41 -9.79 10.82 3.52
C GLY A 41 -9.46 10.19 2.16
N VAL A 42 -8.66 10.87 1.34
CA VAL A 42 -8.20 10.34 0.04
C VAL A 42 -7.20 9.22 0.27
N VAL A 43 -6.21 9.43 1.14
CA VAL A 43 -5.19 8.40 1.46
C VAL A 43 -5.85 7.16 2.07
N LEU A 44 -6.80 7.33 3.00
CA LEU A 44 -7.58 6.22 3.58
C LEU A 44 -8.35 5.43 2.52
N ALA A 45 -9.03 6.10 1.59
CA ALA A 45 -9.77 5.42 0.52
C ALA A 45 -8.84 4.60 -0.38
N ARG A 46 -7.64 5.12 -0.69
CA ARG A 46 -6.63 4.40 -1.48
C ARG A 46 -6.02 3.23 -0.71
N LEU A 47 -5.71 3.42 0.58
CA LEU A 47 -5.24 2.34 1.44
C LEU A 47 -6.27 1.21 1.53
N ALA A 48 -7.55 1.53 1.72
CA ALA A 48 -8.62 0.54 1.71
C ALA A 48 -8.72 -0.20 0.36
N ALA A 49 -8.57 0.50 -0.77
CA ALA A 49 -8.56 -0.14 -2.09
C ALA A 49 -7.36 -1.09 -2.26
N LEU A 50 -6.18 -0.70 -1.79
CA LEU A 50 -4.97 -1.53 -1.79
C LEU A 50 -5.09 -2.75 -0.85
N GLU A 51 -5.75 -2.59 0.29
CA GLU A 51 -6.01 -3.67 1.26
C GLU A 51 -6.97 -4.70 0.66
N LEU A 52 -8.04 -4.25 -0.01
CA LEU A 52 -8.96 -5.11 -0.76
C LEU A 52 -8.28 -5.85 -1.92
N LYS A 53 -7.27 -5.22 -2.55
CA LYS A 53 -6.43 -5.86 -3.58
C LYS A 53 -5.41 -6.85 -2.98
N GLY A 54 -5.28 -6.94 -1.65
CA GLY A 54 -4.31 -7.79 -0.97
C GLY A 54 -2.86 -7.32 -1.16
N LEU A 55 -2.64 -6.03 -1.45
CA LEU A 55 -1.32 -5.45 -1.68
C LEU A 55 -0.72 -4.80 -0.44
N ILE A 56 -1.55 -4.52 0.57
CA ILE A 56 -1.15 -3.97 1.86
C ILE A 56 -1.88 -4.66 2.98
N GLU A 57 -1.34 -4.53 4.19
CA GLU A 57 -1.96 -5.01 5.42
C GLU A 57 -2.00 -3.88 6.45
N ARG A 58 -3.10 -3.81 7.20
CA ARG A 58 -3.26 -2.85 8.29
C ARG A 58 -2.86 -3.47 9.63
N LEU A 59 -1.90 -2.83 10.29
CA LEU A 59 -1.43 -3.18 11.62
C LEU A 59 -2.15 -2.38 12.73
N PRO A 60 -2.14 -2.88 13.98
CA PRO A 60 -2.60 -2.11 15.14
C PRO A 60 -1.89 -0.75 15.23
N GLY A 61 -2.64 0.29 15.64
CA GLY A 61 -2.10 1.65 15.73
C GLY A 61 -2.13 2.44 14.43
N GLN A 62 -3.02 2.09 13.48
CA GLN A 62 -3.19 2.77 12.18
C GLN A 62 -1.92 2.82 11.34
N LYS A 63 -1.14 1.74 11.38
CA LYS A 63 0.03 1.55 10.52
C LYS A 63 -0.31 0.63 9.37
N TYR A 64 0.35 0.82 8.25
CA TYR A 64 0.16 0.04 7.03
C TYR A 64 1.52 -0.50 6.57
N ILE A 65 1.54 -1.75 6.14
CA ILE A 65 2.72 -2.40 5.55
C ILE A 65 2.36 -2.92 4.16
N ARG A 66 3.37 -3.15 3.32
CA ARG A 66 3.17 -3.93 2.09
C ARG A 66 2.83 -5.36 2.46
N ALA A 67 1.81 -5.91 1.82
CA ALA A 67 1.56 -7.34 1.86
C ALA A 67 2.72 -8.01 1.13
N SER A 68 3.50 -8.82 1.84
CA SER A 68 4.42 -9.76 1.22
C SER A 68 3.57 -10.85 0.58
N GLY A 69 3.12 -10.61 -0.66
CA GLY A 69 2.09 -11.38 -1.35
C GLY A 69 2.04 -12.84 -0.89
N GLY A 70 0.96 -13.18 -0.18
CA GLY A 70 0.70 -14.53 0.30
C GLY A 70 0.46 -15.47 -0.87
N ALA A 71 1.54 -15.90 -1.52
CA ALA A 71 1.68 -17.24 -2.02
C ALA A 71 2.30 -18.07 -0.88
N THR A 72 1.56 -18.24 0.20
CA THR A 72 1.75 -19.38 1.09
C THR A 72 0.82 -20.47 0.59
N ASP A 73 1.44 -21.48 0.00
CA ASP A 73 0.94 -22.82 -0.34
C ASP A 73 -0.05 -23.39 0.69
#